data_AF-A0AAN2TRN7-F1
#
_entry.id   AF-A0AAN2TRN7-F1
#
_cell.length_a   1.000
_cell.length_b   1.000
_cell.length_c   1.000
_cell.angle_alpha   90.00
_cell.angle_beta   90.00
_cell.angle_gamma   90.00
#
_symmetry.space_group_name_H-M   'P 1'
#
loop_
_entity.id
_entity.type
_entity.pdbx_description
1 polymer ?
#
loop_
_entity_poly.entity_id
_entity_poly.type
_entity_poly.pdbx_seq_one_letter_code
_entity_poly.pdbx_strand_id
1 'polypeptide(L)'
;MHLFNSNKIVTVGKISEVLNPEPKVVKKSLLVATGTLLPILFASSPKLSFAQEAVTASTKENVSQSIITAFNPLTDMVQGLAHPITLLAFTAAGLVWFIDKPKATQMMQNATIGFVLVQIAPLLMKMLVQVTVGF
;
A
#
# COMPACT_ATOMS: atom_id res chain seq x y z
N MET A 1 46.53 26.92 11.56
CA MET A 1 45.40 27.77 11.14
C MET A 1 45.36 27.77 9.61
N HIS A 2 44.73 26.75 9.02
CA HIS A 2 44.53 26.58 7.57
C HIS A 2 43.19 27.25 7.21
N LEU A 3 43.13 28.34 6.43
CA LEU A 3 43.24 28.46 4.96
C LEU A 3 42.19 27.63 4.17
N PHE A 4 41.01 28.26 3.99
CA PHE A 4 40.02 28.18 2.89
C PHE A 4 39.43 26.84 2.42
N ASN A 5 38.10 26.71 2.50
CA ASN A 5 37.31 25.96 1.53
C ASN A 5 36.09 26.80 1.09
N SER A 6 36.07 27.22 -0.17
CA SER A 6 35.10 28.15 -0.75
C SER A 6 33.83 27.43 -1.24
N ASN A 7 32.66 27.94 -0.85
CA ASN A 7 31.40 27.55 -1.45
C ASN A 7 31.34 28.09 -2.89
N LYS A 8 31.42 27.21 -3.89
CA LYS A 8 31.20 27.57 -5.29
C LYS A 8 29.73 27.98 -5.49
N ILE A 9 29.51 29.27 -5.54
CA ILE A 9 28.30 29.86 -6.12
C ILE A 9 28.17 29.41 -7.58
N VAL A 10 27.06 28.72 -7.87
CA VAL A 10 26.69 28.29 -9.22
C VAL A 10 26.03 29.49 -9.89
N THR A 11 26.75 30.14 -10.80
CA THR A 11 26.20 31.17 -11.69
C THR A 11 25.25 30.48 -12.66
N VAL A 12 23.95 30.54 -12.38
CA VAL A 12 22.93 30.16 -13.35
C VAL A 12 22.96 31.14 -14.52
N GLY A 13 22.84 30.64 -15.75
CA GLY A 13 22.78 31.44 -16.97
C GLY A 13 21.66 32.50 -16.93
N LYS A 14 21.62 33.36 -17.97
CA LYS A 14 20.73 34.54 -18.02
C LYS A 14 19.30 34.16 -17.61
N ILE A 15 18.76 34.95 -16.69
CA ILE A 15 17.45 34.84 -16.03
C ILE A 15 16.29 34.61 -17.02
N SER A 16 16.49 34.95 -18.30
CA SER A 16 15.57 34.70 -19.42
C SER A 16 15.37 33.21 -19.79
N GLU A 17 16.31 32.30 -19.47
CA GLU A 17 16.17 30.87 -19.76
C GLU A 17 15.35 30.11 -18.71
N VAL A 18 15.22 30.68 -17.51
CA VAL A 18 14.37 30.14 -16.42
C VAL A 18 12.94 30.69 -16.52
N LEU A 19 12.75 31.83 -17.21
CA LEU A 19 11.46 32.50 -17.33
C LEU A 19 10.61 32.05 -18.53
N ASN A 20 11.11 31.19 -19.44
CA ASN A 20 10.26 30.60 -20.50
C ASN A 20 10.79 29.29 -21.15
N PRO A 21 10.60 28.10 -20.53
CA PRO A 21 10.77 26.83 -21.22
C PRO A 21 9.42 26.27 -21.74
N GLU A 22 9.04 26.59 -22.98
CA GLU A 22 7.95 25.91 -23.74
C GLU A 22 8.49 25.25 -25.04
N PRO A 23 7.77 24.32 -25.73
CA PRO A 23 7.75 22.88 -25.45
C PRO A 23 8.16 22.07 -26.70
N LYS A 24 9.11 21.12 -26.60
CA LYS A 24 9.48 20.25 -27.74
C LYS A 24 8.54 19.05 -27.87
N VAL A 25 7.45 19.24 -28.60
CA VAL A 25 6.55 18.19 -29.08
C VAL A 25 7.21 17.42 -30.24
N VAL A 26 7.73 16.22 -29.98
CA VAL A 26 8.13 15.28 -31.04
C VAL A 26 6.87 14.62 -31.61
N LYS A 27 6.33 15.20 -32.68
CA LYS A 27 5.29 14.58 -33.51
C LYS A 27 5.93 13.51 -34.38
N LYS A 28 5.87 12.23 -33.99
CA LYS A 28 6.02 11.11 -34.94
C LYS A 28 4.62 10.66 -35.38
N SER A 29 4.28 11.11 -36.58
CA SER A 29 3.25 10.63 -37.50
C SER A 29 2.33 9.51 -37.01
N LEU A 30 1.13 9.92 -36.62
CA LEU A 30 -0.16 9.48 -37.14
C LEU A 30 -0.11 8.31 -38.16
N LEU A 31 -0.30 7.07 -37.68
CA LEU A 31 -1.01 6.05 -38.46
C LEU A 31 -2.26 5.67 -37.68
N VAL A 32 -3.36 6.27 -38.13
CA VAL A 32 -4.74 5.88 -37.81
C VAL A 32 -5.03 4.56 -38.53
N ALA A 33 -5.30 3.50 -37.77
CA ALA A 33 -6.17 2.43 -38.22
C ALA A 33 -6.67 1.61 -37.00
N THR A 34 -7.97 1.77 -36.73
CA THR A 34 -8.83 0.80 -36.04
C THR A 34 -8.72 0.72 -34.51
N GLY A 35 -9.67 1.39 -33.84
CA GLY A 35 -10.31 0.87 -32.62
C GLY A 35 -9.90 1.46 -31.28
N THR A 36 -10.76 2.34 -30.77
CA THR A 36 -10.95 2.70 -29.35
C THR A 36 -9.84 3.45 -28.59
N LEU A 37 -10.12 4.74 -28.44
CA LEU A 37 -9.65 5.68 -27.43
C LEU A 37 -9.74 5.07 -26.00
N LEU A 38 -8.63 5.00 -25.27
CA LEU A 38 -8.48 5.23 -23.81
C LEU A 38 -7.05 4.83 -23.33
N PRO A 39 -6.01 5.70 -23.45
CA PRO A 39 -4.68 5.37 -22.90
C PRO A 39 -4.31 6.07 -21.58
N ILE A 40 -5.11 7.00 -21.05
CA ILE A 40 -4.59 7.92 -20.00
C ILE A 40 -5.08 7.61 -18.58
N LEU A 41 -6.12 6.79 -18.39
CA LEU A 41 -6.59 6.39 -17.05
C LEU A 41 -6.08 5.02 -16.57
N PHE A 42 -5.30 4.30 -17.40
CA PHE A 42 -4.67 3.02 -17.06
C PHE A 42 -3.14 3.13 -16.85
N ALA A 43 -2.59 4.35 -16.89
CA ALA A 43 -1.15 4.58 -16.82
C ALA A 43 -0.58 4.57 -15.38
N SER A 44 -1.41 4.37 -14.35
CA SER A 44 -0.99 4.29 -12.93
C SER A 44 -1.38 2.97 -12.25
N SER A 45 -1.53 1.89 -13.03
CA SER A 45 -1.62 0.53 -12.48
C SER A 45 -0.21 -0.10 -12.43
N PRO A 46 0.28 -0.60 -11.28
CA PRO A 46 1.52 -1.37 -11.27
C PRO A 46 1.30 -2.64 -12.09
N LYS A 47 1.98 -2.74 -13.23
CA LYS A 47 2.03 -3.97 -14.02
C LYS A 47 2.88 -4.97 -13.25
N LEU A 48 2.21 -5.86 -12.50
CA LEU A 48 2.86 -7.01 -11.87
C LEU A 48 3.27 -7.99 -12.98
N SER A 49 4.55 -7.94 -13.34
CA SER A 49 5.19 -8.90 -14.23
C SER A 49 5.62 -10.11 -13.39
N PHE A 50 4.82 -11.17 -13.39
CA PHE A 50 5.23 -12.45 -12.84
C PHE A 50 6.02 -13.22 -13.90
N ALA A 51 7.34 -13.22 -13.77
CA ALA A 51 8.20 -14.17 -14.46
C ALA A 51 8.06 -15.54 -13.77
N GLN A 52 7.60 -16.53 -14.52
CA GLN A 52 7.39 -17.90 -14.05
C GLN A 52 8.71 -18.68 -14.16
N GLU A 53 9.49 -18.69 -13.09
CA GLU A 53 10.63 -19.59 -12.89
C GLU A 53 10.10 -20.91 -12.30
N ALA A 54 10.48 -22.06 -12.89
CA ALA A 54 10.09 -23.38 -12.40
C ALA A 54 10.76 -23.68 -11.05
N VAL A 55 9.94 -23.89 -10.02
CA VAL A 55 10.30 -23.98 -8.61
C VAL A 55 10.43 -25.46 -8.20
N THR A 56 11.66 -25.93 -7.99
CA THR A 56 12.02 -27.25 -7.44
C THR A 56 11.82 -27.33 -5.91
N ALA A 57 10.99 -28.26 -5.43
CA ALA A 57 10.67 -28.66 -4.04
C ALA A 57 11.21 -27.83 -2.84
N SER A 58 12.52 -27.55 -2.73
CA SER A 58 13.12 -26.58 -1.78
C SER A 58 12.62 -25.13 -1.94
N THR A 59 11.88 -24.84 -3.01
CA THR A 59 11.23 -23.55 -3.24
C THR A 59 9.81 -23.45 -2.68
N LYS A 60 9.17 -24.56 -2.24
CA LYS A 60 7.82 -24.50 -1.65
C LYS A 60 7.81 -23.74 -0.31
N GLU A 61 8.84 -23.93 0.51
CA GLU A 61 9.11 -23.17 1.74
C GLU A 61 9.46 -21.71 1.44
N ASN A 62 10.33 -21.47 0.46
CA ASN A 62 10.73 -20.10 0.08
C ASN A 62 9.57 -19.28 -0.52
N VAL A 63 8.72 -19.90 -1.34
CA VAL A 63 7.51 -19.27 -1.89
C VAL A 63 6.51 -18.97 -0.78
N SER A 64 6.32 -19.90 0.16
CA SER A 64 5.47 -19.70 1.34
C SER A 64 5.94 -18.54 2.24
N GLN A 65 7.24 -18.47 2.50
CA GLN A 65 7.84 -17.37 3.27
C GLN A 65 7.74 -16.03 2.53
N SER A 66 7.89 -16.05 1.20
CA SER A 66 7.74 -14.88 0.34
C SER A 66 6.30 -14.36 0.34
N ILE A 67 5.31 -15.25 0.30
CA ILE A 67 3.89 -14.89 0.42
C ILE A 67 3.66 -14.24 1.79
N ILE A 68 4.06 -14.86 2.91
CA ILE A 68 3.88 -14.24 4.25
C ILE A 68 4.52 -12.85 4.31
N THR A 69 5.73 -12.71 3.78
CA THR A 69 6.46 -11.43 3.78
C THR A 69 5.78 -10.37 2.92
N ALA A 70 5.20 -10.75 1.79
CA ALA A 70 4.45 -9.85 0.92
C ALA A 70 3.13 -9.36 1.54
N PHE A 71 2.52 -10.15 2.44
CA PHE A 71 1.28 -9.79 3.13
C PHE A 71 1.49 -9.01 4.44
N ASN A 72 2.71 -8.96 4.98
CA ASN A 72 3.04 -8.12 6.14
C ASN A 72 2.66 -6.63 5.92
N PRO A 73 3.05 -5.94 4.84
CA PRO A 73 2.70 -4.52 4.67
C PRO A 73 1.19 -4.29 4.52
N LEU A 74 0.46 -5.25 3.96
CA LEU A 74 -1.00 -5.16 3.88
C LEU A 74 -1.64 -5.32 5.27
N THR A 75 -1.13 -6.25 6.06
CA THR A 75 -1.58 -6.48 7.44
C THR A 75 -1.30 -5.25 8.30
N ASP A 76 -0.13 -4.63 8.18
CA ASP A 76 0.24 -3.44 8.94
C ASP A 76 -0.66 -2.25 8.61
N MET A 77 -1.06 -2.10 7.35
CA MET A 77 -2.03 -1.07 6.95
C MET A 77 -3.42 -1.33 7.54
N VAL A 78 -3.89 -2.58 7.51
CA VAL A 78 -5.18 -2.95 8.10
C VAL A 78 -5.17 -2.77 9.61
N GLN A 79 -4.10 -3.17 10.30
CA GLN A 79 -3.94 -2.97 11.75
C GLN A 79 -3.82 -1.49 12.11
N GLY A 80 -3.10 -0.72 11.30
CA GLY A 80 -2.98 0.74 11.43
C GLY A 80 -4.32 1.46 11.32
N LEU A 81 -5.25 0.96 10.49
CA LEU A 81 -6.63 1.47 10.37
C LEU A 81 -7.58 0.90 11.44
N ALA A 82 -7.38 -0.36 11.84
CA ALA A 82 -8.23 -1.02 12.83
C ALA A 82 -8.19 -0.28 14.18
N HIS A 83 -7.03 0.23 14.59
CA HIS A 83 -6.89 0.95 15.85
C HIS A 83 -7.77 2.22 15.95
N PRO A 84 -7.69 3.19 15.01
CA PRO A 84 -8.56 4.37 15.03
C PRO A 84 -10.04 4.05 14.79
N ILE A 85 -10.37 3.05 13.95
CA ILE A 85 -11.77 2.64 13.73
C ILE A 85 -12.37 2.06 15.02
N THR A 86 -11.59 1.24 15.74
CA THR A 86 -12.06 0.63 16.99
C THR A 86 -12.26 1.70 18.06
N LEU A 87 -11.35 2.68 18.15
CA LEU A 87 -11.51 3.85 19.03
C LEU A 87 -12.80 4.62 18.69
N LEU A 88 -13.06 4.88 17.41
CA LEU A 88 -14.29 5.53 16.95
C LEU A 88 -15.54 4.74 17.34
N ALA A 89 -15.53 3.42 17.16
CA ALA A 89 -16.64 2.55 17.52
C ALA A 89 -16.90 2.51 19.04
N PHE A 90 -15.84 2.46 19.87
CA PHE A 90 -15.96 2.58 21.33
C PHE A 90 -16.53 3.92 21.75
N THR A 91 -16.15 5.00 21.07
CA THR A 91 -16.66 6.35 21.35
C THR A 91 -18.16 6.42 21.04
N ALA A 92 -18.58 5.89 19.89
CA ALA A 92 -19.98 5.81 19.51
C ALA A 92 -20.80 4.92 20.47
N ALA A 93 -20.24 3.78 20.90
CA ALA A 93 -20.87 2.93 21.91
C ALA A 93 -21.01 3.64 23.27
N GLY A 94 -20.00 4.43 23.67
CA GLY A 94 -20.05 5.26 24.88
C GLY A 94 -21.14 6.32 24.83
N LEU A 95 -21.40 6.93 23.67
CA LEU A 95 -22.52 7.85 23.49
C LEU A 95 -23.87 7.15 23.63
N VAL A 96 -24.03 5.97 23.00
CA VAL A 96 -25.27 5.18 23.09
C VAL A 96 -25.50 4.66 24.52
N TRP A 97 -24.44 4.46 25.30
CA TRP A 97 -24.52 3.94 26.68
C TRP A 97 -25.35 4.83 27.63
N PHE A 98 -25.41 6.13 27.35
CA PHE A 98 -26.23 7.07 28.12
C PHE A 98 -27.72 6.92 27.85
N ILE A 99 -28.11 6.42 26.67
CA ILE A 99 -29.51 6.26 26.25
C ILE A 99 -29.97 4.82 26.51
N ASP A 100 -29.19 3.85 26.04
CA ASP A 100 -29.56 2.45 26.00
C ASP A 100 -28.34 1.54 26.26
N LYS A 101 -28.21 1.11 27.52
CA LYS A 101 -27.11 0.28 28.01
C LYS A 101 -26.96 -1.06 27.28
N PRO A 102 -28.01 -1.89 27.09
CA PRO A 102 -27.87 -3.17 26.40
C PRO A 102 -27.42 -2.99 24.95
N LYS A 103 -27.97 -2.01 24.22
CA LYS A 103 -27.55 -1.73 22.85
C LYS A 103 -26.10 -1.25 22.77
N ALA A 104 -25.69 -0.37 23.67
CA ALA A 104 -24.30 0.09 23.76
C ALA A 104 -23.33 -1.05 24.08
N THR A 105 -23.70 -1.96 24.98
CA THR A 105 -22.90 -3.15 25.30
C THR A 105 -22.74 -4.04 24.07
N GLN A 106 -23.81 -4.30 23.32
CA GLN A 106 -23.74 -5.08 22.08
C GLN A 106 -22.86 -4.41 21.03
N MET A 107 -23.00 -3.10 20.84
CA MET A 107 -22.16 -2.33 19.92
C MET A 107 -20.68 -2.42 20.30
N MET A 108 -20.37 -2.32 21.59
CA MET A 108 -19.02 -2.44 22.12
C MET A 108 -18.43 -3.84 21.91
N GLN A 109 -19.22 -4.89 22.16
CA GLN A 109 -18.81 -6.27 21.93
C GLN A 109 -18.55 -6.54 20.44
N ASN A 110 -19.45 -6.12 19.56
CA ASN A 110 -19.30 -6.30 18.11
C ASN A 110 -18.04 -5.59 17.58
N ALA A 111 -17.76 -4.38 18.07
CA ALA A 111 -16.53 -3.66 17.71
C ALA A 111 -15.27 -4.39 18.21
N THR A 112 -15.31 -4.91 19.45
CA THR A 112 -14.18 -5.64 20.03
C THR A 112 -13.92 -6.96 19.28
N ILE A 113 -14.97 -7.70 18.94
CA ILE A 113 -14.86 -8.94 18.16
C ILE A 113 -14.23 -8.66 16.79
N GLY A 114 -14.67 -7.59 16.12
CA GLY A 114 -14.07 -7.17 14.85
C GLY A 114 -12.58 -6.86 14.96
N PHE A 115 -12.17 -6.15 16.02
CA PHE A 115 -10.76 -5.86 16.27
C PHE A 115 -9.94 -7.13 16.52
N VAL A 116 -10.44 -8.04 17.36
CA VAL A 116 -9.75 -9.32 17.63
C VAL A 116 -9.63 -10.15 16.36
N LEU A 117 -10.65 -10.17 15.49
CA LEU A 117 -10.59 -10.87 14.21
C LEU A 117 -9.46 -10.36 13.31
N VAL A 118 -9.26 -9.04 13.25
CA VAL A 118 -8.14 -8.42 12.51
C VAL A 118 -6.79 -8.85 13.10
N GLN A 119 -6.69 -8.95 14.43
CA GLN A 119 -5.45 -9.36 15.10
C GLN A 119 -5.11 -10.85 14.91
N ILE A 120 -6.11 -11.72 14.81
CA ILE A 120 -5.89 -13.16 14.61
C ILE A 120 -5.74 -13.56 13.13
N ALA A 121 -6.19 -12.74 12.19
CA ALA A 121 -6.10 -13.03 10.75
C ALA A 121 -4.67 -13.37 10.25
N PRO A 122 -3.59 -12.68 10.68
CA PRO A 122 -2.23 -13.02 10.27
C PRO A 122 -1.76 -14.36 10.85
N LEU A 123 -2.29 -14.74 12.03
CA LEU A 123 -1.99 -16.01 12.68
C LEU A 123 -2.64 -17.16 11.90
N LEU A 124 -3.90 -16.98 11.46
CA LEU A 124 -4.58 -17.94 10.59
C LEU A 124 -3.85 -18.12 9.26
N MET A 125 -3.32 -17.04 8.67
CA MET A 125 -2.51 -17.13 7.45
C MET A 125 -1.24 -17.95 7.64
N LYS A 126 -0.52 -17.74 8.76
CA LYS A 126 0.67 -18.54 9.11
C LYS A 126 0.33 -20.02 9.29
N MET A 127 -0.80 -20.32 9.96
CA MET A 127 -1.26 -21.69 10.15
C MET A 127 -1.63 -22.37 8.83
N LEU A 128 -2.30 -21.65 7.93
CA LEU A 128 -2.67 -22.18 6.62
C LEU A 128 -1.44 -22.54 5.78
N VAL A 129 -0.41 -21.69 5.81
CA VAL A 129 0.87 -21.94 5.12
C VAL A 129 1.61 -23.13 5.75
N GLN A 130 1.71 -23.19 7.08
CA GLN A 130 2.39 -24.30 7.75
C GLN A 130 1.76 -25.67 7.43
N VAL A 131 0.43 -25.75 7.38
CA VAL A 131 -0.26 -26.98 7.00
C VAL A 131 0.00 -27.34 5.53
N THR A 132 0.11 -26.36 4.63
CA THR A 132 0.36 -26.60 3.19
C THR A 132 1.81 -27.05 2.90
N VAL A 133 2.74 -26.71 3.78
CA VAL A 133 4.16 -27.05 3.65
C VAL A 133 4.52 -28.33 4.41
N GLY A 134 3.80 -28.63 5.50
CA GLY A 134 3.94 -29.88 6.28
C GLY A 134 3.38 -31.14 5.63
N PHE A 135 2.77 -31.03 4.44
CA PHE A 135 2.34 -32.12 3.56
C PHE A 135 2.90 -31.91 2.14
#